data_AF-A0A427U8U9-F1
#
_entry.id   AF-A0A427U8U9-F1
#
_cell.length_a   1.000
_cell.length_b   1.000
_cell.length_c   1.000
_cell.angle_alpha   90.00
_cell.angle_beta   90.00
_cell.angle_gamma   90.00
#
_symmetry.space_group_name_H-M   'P 1'
#
loop_
_entity.id
_entity.type
_entity.pdbx_description
1 polymer ?
#
loop_
_entity_poly.entity_id
_entity_poly.type
_entity_poly.pdbx_seq_one_letter_code
_entity_poly.pdbx_strand_id
1 'polypeptide(L)'
;MSNLPRKIRMMEIMQDGKEYWNYEVIEQTMKDYGFQGEFSRDTLNMDLIELAAVSFIKEVDLKVDDEGVYKKGFLLHKYVITEDGKARLSEACMNAI
;
A
#
# COMPACT_ATOMS: atom_id res chain seq x y z
N MET A 1 -17.64 2.86 0.83
CA MET A 1 -16.50 3.15 1.73
C MET A 1 -16.07 1.81 2.32
N SER A 2 -14.83 1.38 2.12
CA SER A 2 -14.35 0.16 2.79
C SER A 2 -14.15 0.49 4.26
N ASN A 3 -14.93 -0.13 5.16
CA ASN A 3 -14.74 0.00 6.63
C ASN A 3 -13.52 -0.82 7.14
N LEU A 4 -12.66 -1.28 6.24
CA LEU A 4 -11.47 -2.05 6.60
C LEU A 4 -10.45 -1.15 7.31
N PRO A 5 -9.61 -1.70 8.20
CA PRO A 5 -8.42 -1.00 8.66
C PRO A 5 -7.52 -0.62 7.47
N ARG A 6 -6.92 0.57 7.47
CA ARG A 6 -6.20 1.11 6.30
C ARG A 6 -5.14 0.15 5.71
N LYS A 7 -4.39 -0.57 6.54
CA LYS A 7 -3.40 -1.57 6.09
C LYS A 7 -4.04 -2.76 5.35
N ILE A 8 -5.23 -3.19 5.78
CA ILE A 8 -5.99 -4.23 5.09
C ILE A 8 -6.46 -3.68 3.73
N ARG A 9 -6.94 -2.43 3.68
CA ARG A 9 -7.33 -1.80 2.42
C ARG A 9 -6.16 -1.65 1.44
N MET A 10 -4.97 -1.34 1.94
CA MET A 10 -3.76 -1.29 1.10
C MET A 10 -3.43 -2.65 0.48
N MET A 11 -3.55 -3.74 1.24
CA MET A 11 -3.44 -5.10 0.68
C MET A 11 -4.55 -5.42 -0.32
N GLU A 12 -5.78 -4.96 -0.06
CA GLU A 12 -6.92 -5.14 -0.96
C GLU A 12 -6.73 -4.46 -2.32
N ILE A 13 -6.04 -3.32 -2.39
CA ILE A 13 -5.66 -2.67 -3.65
C ILE A 13 -4.77 -3.58 -4.50
N MET A 14 -3.89 -4.36 -3.86
CA MET A 14 -2.93 -5.26 -4.50
C MET A 14 -3.47 -6.70 -4.68
N GLN A 15 -4.74 -6.97 -4.37
CA GLN A 15 -5.29 -8.34 -4.31
C GLN A 15 -5.23 -9.09 -5.66
N ASP A 16 -5.14 -8.36 -6.78
CA ASP A 16 -5.06 -8.94 -8.12
C ASP A 16 -3.67 -9.54 -8.43
N GLY A 17 -2.72 -9.40 -7.50
CA GLY A 17 -1.37 -9.95 -7.62
C GLY A 17 -0.47 -9.19 -8.58
N LYS A 18 -0.89 -8.01 -9.07
CA LYS A 18 -0.03 -7.14 -9.87
C LYS A 18 0.93 -6.36 -8.97
N GLU A 19 1.94 -5.81 -9.62
CA GLU A 19 2.92 -4.93 -9.00
C GLU A 19 2.41 -3.49 -9.00
N TYR A 20 2.55 -2.81 -7.88
CA TYR A 20 2.15 -1.43 -7.69
C TYR A 20 3.29 -0.62 -7.12
N TRP A 21 3.53 0.57 -7.67
CA TRP A 21 4.35 1.55 -7.00
C TRP A 21 3.65 2.05 -5.73
N ASN A 22 4.44 2.37 -4.71
CA ASN A 22 3.95 2.89 -3.43
C ASN A 22 2.98 4.06 -3.60
N TYR A 23 3.27 4.99 -4.53
CA TYR A 23 2.41 6.15 -4.78
C TYR A 23 1.01 5.77 -5.26
N GLU A 24 0.87 4.73 -6.08
CA GLU A 24 -0.44 4.28 -6.60
C GLU A 24 -1.33 3.77 -5.45
N VAL A 25 -0.74 3.01 -4.53
CA VAL A 25 -1.45 2.48 -3.35
C VAL A 25 -1.79 3.59 -2.36
N ILE A 26 -0.85 4.53 -2.14
CA ILE A 26 -1.03 5.66 -1.22
C ILE A 26 -2.14 6.59 -1.73
N GLU A 27 -2.11 6.98 -3.01
CA GLU A 27 -3.12 7.86 -3.61
C GLU A 27 -4.54 7.26 -3.51
N GLN A 28 -4.68 5.98 -3.86
CA GLN A 28 -5.96 5.30 -3.77
C GLN A 28 -6.43 5.18 -2.31
N THR A 29 -5.53 4.89 -1.36
CA THR A 29 -5.86 4.83 0.07
C THR A 29 -6.26 6.21 0.60
N MET A 30 -5.56 7.28 0.23
CA MET A 30 -5.93 8.64 0.64
C MET A 30 -7.32 9.01 0.14
N LYS A 31 -7.65 8.65 -1.11
CA LYS A 31 -8.99 8.85 -1.69
C LYS A 31 -10.07 8.08 -0.93
N ASP A 32 -9.81 6.82 -0.59
CA ASP A 32 -10.80 5.94 0.06
C ASP A 32 -11.17 6.39 1.48
N TYR A 33 -10.21 6.98 2.21
CA TYR A 33 -10.42 7.45 3.59
C TYR A 33 -10.55 8.97 3.73
N GLY A 34 -10.52 9.73 2.63
CA GLY A 34 -10.57 11.19 2.66
C GLY A 34 -9.35 11.83 3.34
N PHE A 35 -8.20 11.16 3.35
CA PHE A 35 -6.97 11.70 3.92
C PHE A 35 -6.37 12.76 3.00
N GLN A 36 -5.72 13.75 3.63
CA GLN A 36 -5.09 14.87 2.94
C GLN A 36 -3.76 15.21 3.63
N GLY A 37 -2.89 15.90 2.88
CA GLY A 37 -1.63 16.44 3.39
C GLY A 37 -0.49 15.44 3.49
N GLU A 38 0.72 15.99 3.64
CA GLU A 38 1.98 15.25 3.59
C GLU A 38 2.13 14.25 4.73
N PHE A 39 1.67 14.61 5.94
CA PHE A 39 1.74 13.72 7.09
C PHE A 39 0.98 12.41 6.85
N SER A 40 -0.23 12.50 6.29
CA SER A 40 -1.05 11.32 5.98
C SER A 40 -0.40 10.46 4.89
N ARG A 41 0.10 11.11 3.83
CA ARG A 41 0.85 10.46 2.74
C ARG A 41 2.06 9.68 3.28
N ASP A 42 2.89 10.33 4.09
CA ASP A 42 4.12 9.73 4.61
C ASP A 42 3.82 8.65 5.65
N THR A 43 2.73 8.78 6.41
CA THR A 43 2.22 7.71 7.29
C THR A 43 1.82 6.47 6.51
N LEU A 44 1.11 6.62 5.39
CA LEU A 44 0.75 5.49 4.52
C LEU A 44 1.99 4.86 3.87
N ASN A 45 3.01 5.65 3.53
CA ASN A 45 4.28 5.09 3.06
C ASN A 45 4.96 4.22 4.13
N MET A 46 4.92 4.65 5.41
CA MET A 46 5.38 3.83 6.52
C MET A 46 4.54 2.56 6.70
N ASP A 47 3.22 2.63 6.51
CA ASP A 47 2.36 1.43 6.57
C ASP A 47 2.75 0.39 5.49
N LEU A 48 3.14 0.80 4.28
CA LEU A 48 3.66 -0.11 3.25
C LEU A 48 4.97 -0.77 3.68
N ILE A 49 5.90 0.01 4.25
CA ILE A 49 7.17 -0.51 4.75
C ILE A 49 6.92 -1.55 5.85
N GLU A 50 5.97 -1.30 6.75
CA GLU A 50 5.60 -2.25 7.80
C GLU A 50 4.96 -3.52 7.23
N LEU A 51 4.07 -3.40 6.24
CA LEU A 51 3.50 -4.55 5.53
C LEU A 51 4.57 -5.40 4.85
N ALA A 52 5.60 -4.76 4.29
CA ALA A 52 6.74 -5.44 3.69
C ALA A 52 7.61 -6.12 4.76
N ALA A 53 7.85 -5.44 5.88
CA ALA A 53 8.64 -5.96 6.99
C ALA A 53 8.04 -7.23 7.61
N VAL A 54 6.70 -7.37 7.60
CA VAL A 54 6.00 -8.57 8.06
C VAL A 54 5.67 -9.56 6.93
N SER A 55 6.27 -9.39 5.75
CA SER A 55 6.14 -10.28 4.58
C SER A 55 4.73 -10.42 4.00
N PHE A 56 3.81 -9.49 4.29
CA PHE A 56 2.48 -9.47 3.63
C PHE A 56 2.52 -8.89 2.23
N ILE A 57 3.50 -8.03 1.96
CA ILE A 57 3.87 -7.60 0.61
C ILE A 57 5.37 -7.78 0.44
N LYS A 58 5.82 -7.82 -0.81
CA LYS A 58 7.22 -7.96 -1.17
C LYS A 58 7.63 -6.83 -2.10
N GLU A 59 8.77 -6.21 -1.81
CA GLU A 59 9.42 -5.28 -2.74
C GLU A 59 10.00 -6.05 -3.94
N VAL A 60 9.71 -5.58 -5.14
CA VAL A 60 10.17 -6.18 -6.41
C VAL A 60 11.01 -5.24 -7.25
N ASP A 61 10.94 -3.92 -7.00
CA ASP A 61 11.72 -2.92 -7.71
C ASP A 61 11.86 -1.63 -6.86
N LEU A 62 12.88 -0.84 -7.16
CA LEU A 62 13.15 0.45 -6.54
C LEU A 62 13.72 1.44 -7.56
N LYS A 63 13.28 2.70 -7.51
CA LYS A 63 13.84 3.77 -8.36
C LYS A 63 13.72 5.13 -7.71
N VAL A 64 14.62 6.05 -8.09
CA VAL A 64 14.47 7.46 -7.72
C VAL A 64 13.39 8.10 -8.59
N ASP A 65 12.53 8.91 -7.97
CA ASP A 65 11.52 9.70 -8.68
C ASP A 65 12.15 10.94 -9.32
N ASP A 66 12.87 10.76 -10.43
CA ASP A 66 13.53 11.87 -11.13
C ASP A 66 12.55 12.86 -11.77
N GLU A 67 11.40 12.35 -12.19
CA GLU A 67 10.35 13.11 -12.90
C GLU A 67 9.38 13.81 -11.94
N GLY A 68 9.34 13.40 -10.66
CA GLY A 68 8.46 13.98 -9.65
C GLY A 68 7.01 13.53 -9.79
N VAL A 69 6.77 12.28 -10.21
CA VAL A 69 5.43 11.69 -10.32
C VAL A 69 4.74 11.63 -8.96
N TYR A 70 5.51 11.45 -7.89
CA TYR A 70 5.03 11.40 -6.51
C TYR A 70 5.70 12.46 -5.64
N LYS A 71 7.04 12.49 -5.63
CA LYS A 71 7.87 13.47 -4.94
C LYS A 71 9.27 13.43 -5.54
N LYS A 72 9.67 14.50 -6.22
CA LYS A 72 10.96 14.54 -6.91
C LYS A 72 12.13 14.21 -5.98
N GLY A 73 12.99 13.28 -6.39
CA GLY A 73 14.15 12.81 -5.63
C GLY A 73 13.85 11.80 -4.52
N PHE A 74 12.61 11.36 -4.38
CA PHE A 74 12.22 10.33 -3.41
C PHE A 74 12.49 8.92 -3.96
N LEU A 75 12.77 7.97 -3.07
CA LEU A 75 12.88 6.56 -3.46
C LEU A 75 11.46 5.97 -3.57
N LEU A 76 11.10 5.52 -4.76
CA LEU A 76 9.88 4.78 -5.04
C LEU A 76 10.15 3.30 -4.89
N HIS A 77 9.18 2.63 -4.27
CA HIS A 77 9.22 1.20 -4.01
C HIS A 77 8.08 0.55 -4.76
N LYS A 78 8.34 -0.55 -5.46
CA LYS A 78 7.31 -1.33 -6.13
C LYS A 78 7.04 -2.59 -5.34
N TYR A 79 5.76 -2.84 -5.05
CA TYR A 79 5.31 -3.93 -4.21
C TYR A 79 4.37 -4.88 -4.94
N VAL A 80 4.39 -6.15 -4.53
CA VAL A 80 3.39 -7.16 -4.86
C VAL A 80 2.91 -7.84 -3.58
N ILE A 81 1.63 -8.19 -3.48
CA ILE A 81 1.11 -8.96 -2.34
C ILE A 81 1.67 -10.39 -2.35
N THR A 82 2.03 -10.92 -1.18
CA THR A 82 2.48 -12.32 -1.03
C THR A 82 1.30 -13.26 -0.80
N GLU A 83 1.54 -14.57 -0.84
CA GLU A 83 0.52 -15.55 -0.47
C GLU A 83 0.09 -15.42 1.01
N ASP A 84 1.03 -15.12 1.92
CA ASP A 84 0.72 -14.83 3.33
C ASP A 84 -0.13 -13.56 3.48
N GLY A 85 0.16 -12.53 2.68
CA GLY A 85 -0.66 -11.31 2.61
C GLY A 85 -2.08 -11.57 2.12
N LYS A 86 -2.23 -12.40 1.09
CA LYS A 86 -3.56 -12.82 0.58
C LYS A 86 -4.33 -13.62 1.63
N ALA A 87 -3.67 -14.54 2.33
CA ALA A 87 -4.28 -15.29 3.42
C ALA A 87 -4.77 -14.35 4.53
N ARG A 88 -3.91 -13.41 4.97
CA ARG A 88 -4.25 -12.42 6.00
C ARG A 88 -5.40 -11.50 5.59
N LEU A 89 -5.44 -11.08 4.32
CA LEU A 89 -6.52 -10.28 3.75
C LEU A 89 -7.84 -11.06 3.75
N SER A 90 -7.82 -12.32 3.32
CA SER A 90 -9.01 -13.19 3.33
C SER A 90 -9.58 -13.33 4.75
N GLU A 91 -8.73 -13.59 5.74
CA GLU A 91 -9.12 -13.64 7.15
C GLU A 91 -9.71 -12.31 7.65
N ALA A 92 -9.13 -11.17 7.26
CA ALA A 92 -9.64 -9.86 7.66
C ALA A 92 -11.05 -9.60 7.10
N CYS A 93 -11.29 -9.96 5.83
CA CYS A 93 -12.57 -9.75 5.17
C CYS A 93 -13.67 -10.70 5.67
N MET A 94 -13.34 -11.94 6.05
CA MET A 94 -14.31 -12.86 6.67
C MET A 94 -14.81 -12.36 8.03
N ASN A 95 -13.96 -11.67 8.79
CA ASN A 95 -14.28 -11.15 10.12
C ASN A 95 -14.91 -9.74 10.09
N ALA A 96 -15.21 -9.18 8.90
CA ALA A 96 -15.78 -7.85 8.73
C ALA A 96 -17.32 -7.85 8.57
N ILE A 97 -17.98 -8.99 8.84
CA ILE A 97 -19.43 -9.22 8.73
C ILE A 97 -20.09 -9.17 10.11
#